data_AF-A0A366XI66-F1
#
_entry.id   AF-A0A366XI66-F1
#
_cell.length_a   1.000
_cell.length_b   1.000
_cell.length_c   1.000
_cell.angle_alpha   90.00
_cell.angle_beta   90.00
_cell.angle_gamma   90.00
#
_symmetry.space_group_name_H-M   'P 1'
#
loop_
_entity.id
_entity.type
_entity.pdbx_description
1 polymer ?
#
loop_
_entity_poly.entity_id
_entity_poly.type
_entity_poly.pdbx_seq_one_letter_code
_entity_poly.pdbx_strand_id
1 'polypeptide(L)'
;MKLSNISLCLAVLISSEAFAFDSDITNILGFPIGGTLAHELVELDDNKYPTRIIKLDVLDKLGTSLFEEAQIQIIESTKLVYSLEAEKEFPNQEACVSEYKLLFDTLDSKYQHLKVVNTVSIAGKTFSTFEGYLSTNGERKLSLSCAQKDSNNPKHTLVLSARDVKLTDEAAKLWATY
;
A
#
# COMPACT_ATOMS: atom_id res chain seq x y z
N MET A 1 13.93 23.64 41.81
CA MET A 1 13.45 22.26 41.55
C MET A 1 12.00 22.32 41.10
N LYS A 2 11.64 21.46 40.13
CA LYS A 2 10.32 21.22 39.49
C LYS A 2 10.02 22.01 38.22
N LEU A 3 10.47 21.45 37.10
CA LEU A 3 9.71 21.45 35.84
C LEU A 3 9.09 20.05 35.74
N SER A 4 7.76 19.97 35.89
CA SER A 4 6.99 18.74 35.75
C SER A 4 5.88 19.02 34.74
N ASN A 5 5.67 18.05 33.83
CA ASN A 5 4.44 17.80 33.07
C ASN A 5 4.24 18.55 31.75
N ILE A 6 5.09 18.31 30.74
CA ILE A 6 4.72 18.54 29.32
C ILE A 6 5.12 17.32 28.45
N SER A 7 4.85 16.08 28.89
CA SER A 7 5.26 14.90 28.11
C SER A 7 4.19 13.80 27.99
N LEU A 8 2.91 14.11 28.18
CA LEU A 8 1.84 13.10 28.10
C LEU A 8 0.80 13.32 26.99
N CYS A 9 0.67 14.51 26.40
CA CYS A 9 -0.32 14.75 25.34
C CYS A 9 0.17 14.42 23.92
N LEU A 10 1.49 14.37 23.68
CA LEU A 10 2.03 14.12 22.34
C LEU A 10 1.92 12.64 21.94
N ALA A 11 2.07 11.70 22.89
CA ALA A 11 2.00 10.27 22.61
C ALA A 11 0.58 9.78 22.24
N VAL A 12 -0.46 10.43 22.77
CA VAL A 12 -1.86 10.04 22.51
C VAL A 12 -2.30 10.44 21.11
N LEU A 13 -1.92 11.62 20.63
CA LEU A 13 -2.26 12.10 19.29
C LEU A 13 -1.54 11.33 18.18
N ILE A 14 -0.27 10.98 18.39
CA ILE A 14 0.51 10.18 17.43
C ILE A 14 -0.12 8.79 17.27
N SER A 15 -0.66 8.21 18.34
CA SER A 15 -1.31 6.90 18.28
C SER A 15 -2.62 6.96 17.49
N SER A 16 -3.47 7.98 17.70
CA SER A 16 -4.76 8.08 17.02
C SER A 16 -4.63 8.25 15.50
N GLU A 17 -3.64 9.01 15.03
CA GLU A 17 -3.44 9.23 13.59
C GLU A 17 -2.88 7.99 12.89
N ALA A 18 -1.96 7.26 13.54
CA ALA A 18 -1.45 5.99 13.04
C ALA A 18 -2.57 4.94 12.92
N PHE A 19 -3.43 4.83 13.94
CA PHE A 19 -4.59 3.93 13.89
C PHE A 19 -5.60 4.32 12.80
N ALA A 20 -5.79 5.61 12.53
CA ALA A 20 -6.69 6.08 11.47
C ALA A 20 -6.16 5.75 10.07
N PHE A 21 -4.85 5.92 9.82
CA PHE A 21 -4.22 5.55 8.56
C PHE A 21 -4.31 4.04 8.29
N ASP A 22 -4.00 3.22 9.29
CA ASP A 22 -4.03 1.76 9.18
C ASP A 22 -5.46 1.23 8.96
N SER A 23 -6.43 1.79 9.69
CA SER A 23 -7.85 1.49 9.49
C SER A 23 -8.31 1.91 8.10
N ASP A 24 -7.91 3.08 7.62
CA ASP A 24 -8.34 3.56 6.30
C ASP A 24 -7.69 2.79 5.16
N ILE A 25 -6.43 2.34 5.27
CA ILE A 25 -5.82 1.41 4.31
C ILE A 25 -6.66 0.14 4.21
N THR A 26 -7.02 -0.42 5.37
CA THR A 26 -7.86 -1.61 5.45
C THR A 26 -9.25 -1.37 4.86
N ASN A 27 -9.83 -0.19 5.07
CA ASN A 27 -11.14 0.18 4.52
C ASN A 27 -11.11 0.43 3.00
N ILE A 28 -10.05 1.06 2.49
CA ILE A 28 -9.88 1.37 1.06
C ILE A 28 -9.62 0.10 0.26
N LEU A 29 -8.79 -0.80 0.80
CA LEU A 29 -8.32 -1.99 0.09
C LEU A 29 -9.10 -3.26 0.47
N GLY A 30 -9.84 -3.24 1.58
CA GLY A 30 -10.60 -4.37 2.09
C GLY A 30 -9.79 -5.40 2.87
N PHE A 31 -8.49 -5.16 3.13
CA PHE A 31 -7.60 -6.16 3.76
C PHE A 31 -6.64 -5.57 4.80
N PRO A 32 -6.37 -6.31 5.90
CA PRO A 32 -5.52 -5.81 6.98
C PRO A 32 -4.03 -6.01 6.64
N ILE A 33 -3.37 -4.95 6.17
CA ILE A 33 -1.91 -4.98 5.96
C ILE A 33 -1.22 -5.17 7.32
N GLY A 34 -0.40 -6.21 7.43
CA GLY A 34 0.27 -6.70 8.64
C GLY A 34 -0.62 -7.42 9.63
N GLY A 35 -1.89 -7.61 9.29
CA GLY A 35 -2.77 -8.53 9.97
C GLY A 35 -2.68 -9.94 9.39
N THR A 36 -3.28 -10.89 10.09
CA THR A 36 -3.47 -12.26 9.61
C THR A 36 -4.64 -12.29 8.63
N LEU A 37 -4.46 -12.93 7.47
CA LEU A 37 -5.54 -13.11 6.51
C LEU A 37 -6.58 -14.11 7.06
N ALA A 38 -7.86 -13.87 6.78
CA ALA A 38 -8.93 -14.79 7.19
C ALA A 38 -8.68 -16.19 6.63
N HIS A 39 -8.86 -17.21 7.47
CA HIS A 39 -8.59 -18.60 7.14
C HIS A 39 -9.41 -19.11 5.94
N GLU A 40 -10.57 -18.49 5.67
CA GLU A 40 -11.44 -18.82 4.52
C GLU A 40 -10.85 -18.39 3.17
N LEU A 41 -9.94 -17.42 3.16
CA LEU A 41 -9.26 -16.92 1.95
C LEU A 41 -7.91 -17.62 1.71
N VAL A 42 -7.38 -18.28 2.74
CA VAL A 42 -6.18 -19.10 2.65
C VAL A 42 -6.64 -20.54 2.50
N GLU A 43 -6.94 -20.97 1.28
CA GLU A 43 -7.13 -22.40 1.02
C GLU A 43 -5.91 -23.16 1.56
N LEU A 44 -6.18 -24.19 2.37
CA LEU A 44 -5.24 -24.88 3.25
C LEU A 44 -4.14 -25.69 2.53
N ASP A 45 -4.04 -25.60 1.21
CA ASP A 45 -3.01 -26.34 0.49
C ASP A 45 -1.62 -25.91 0.95
N ASP A 46 -0.78 -26.89 1.30
CA ASP A 46 0.60 -26.67 1.71
C ASP A 46 1.39 -26.04 0.55
N ASN A 47 1.57 -24.72 0.61
CA ASN A 47 2.43 -24.02 -0.32
C ASN A 47 3.89 -24.28 0.06
N LYS A 48 4.69 -24.67 -0.92
CA LYS A 48 6.11 -25.02 -0.74
C LYS A 48 7.01 -23.78 -0.62
N TYR A 49 6.50 -22.62 -1.00
CA TYR A 49 7.26 -21.37 -1.04
C TYR A 49 7.10 -20.57 0.26
N PRO A 50 8.11 -19.77 0.66
CA PRO A 50 8.06 -18.98 1.90
C PRO A 50 6.98 -17.88 1.88
N THR A 51 6.53 -17.48 0.68
CA THR A 51 5.45 -16.52 0.49
C THR A 51 4.40 -17.07 -0.48
N ARG A 52 3.19 -16.53 -0.42
CA ARG A 52 2.09 -16.84 -1.35
C ARG A 52 1.50 -15.57 -1.92
N ILE A 53 1.14 -15.62 -3.21
CA ILE A 53 0.32 -14.59 -3.86
C ILE A 53 -1.09 -15.15 -3.97
N ILE A 54 -2.06 -14.41 -3.45
CA ILE A 54 -3.48 -14.71 -3.53
C ILE A 54 -4.09 -13.67 -4.45
N LYS A 55 -4.58 -14.11 -5.60
CA LYS A 55 -5.31 -13.26 -6.53
C LYS A 55 -6.77 -13.23 -6.12
N LEU A 56 -7.31 -12.04 -6.08
CA LEU A 56 -8.70 -11.77 -5.79
C LEU A 56 -9.27 -11.10 -7.02
N ASP A 57 -10.17 -11.82 -7.69
CA ASP A 57 -11.11 -11.15 -8.58
C ASP A 57 -11.93 -10.23 -7.69
N VAL A 58 -11.77 -8.92 -7.86
CA VAL A 58 -12.55 -7.94 -7.10
C VAL A 58 -13.94 -7.95 -7.68
N LEU A 59 -14.70 -8.99 -7.32
CA LEU A 59 -16.07 -9.18 -7.76
C LEU A 59 -16.87 -7.99 -7.26
N ASP A 60 -17.53 -7.35 -8.22
CA ASP A 60 -18.36 -6.14 -8.15
C ASP A 60 -19.62 -6.34 -7.28
N LYS A 61 -19.50 -6.99 -6.12
CA LYS A 61 -20.60 -7.37 -5.24
C LYS A 61 -21.32 -6.16 -4.63
N LEU A 62 -20.74 -4.96 -4.74
CA LEU A 62 -21.29 -3.73 -4.16
C LEU A 62 -21.32 -2.53 -5.14
N GLY A 63 -20.86 -2.65 -6.38
CA GLY A 63 -20.84 -1.54 -7.35
C GLY A 63 -19.98 -0.35 -6.94
N THR A 64 -19.04 -0.54 -6.02
CA THR A 64 -18.19 0.49 -5.41
C THR A 64 -16.70 0.21 -5.55
N SER A 65 -16.30 -0.86 -6.26
CA SER A 65 -14.87 -1.15 -6.38
C SER A 65 -14.20 -0.24 -7.41
N LEU A 66 -13.22 0.54 -6.95
CA LEU A 66 -12.38 1.37 -7.82
C LEU A 66 -11.38 0.53 -8.64
N PHE A 67 -11.21 -0.76 -8.31
CA PHE A 67 -10.21 -1.66 -8.90
C PHE A 67 -10.85 -2.94 -9.45
N GLU A 68 -10.23 -3.51 -10.49
CA GLU A 68 -10.70 -4.70 -11.22
C GLU A 68 -10.04 -5.98 -10.69
N GLU A 69 -8.74 -5.92 -10.39
CA GLU A 69 -7.94 -7.01 -9.81
C GLU A 69 -7.32 -6.54 -8.49
N ALA A 70 -7.22 -7.44 -7.51
CA ALA A 70 -6.37 -7.24 -6.36
C ALA A 70 -5.51 -8.47 -6.12
N GLN A 71 -4.26 -8.27 -5.73
CA GLN A 71 -3.36 -9.32 -5.31
C GLN A 71 -2.86 -9.06 -3.90
N ILE A 72 -2.88 -10.10 -3.08
CA ILE A 72 -2.40 -10.09 -1.71
C ILE A 72 -1.17 -10.97 -1.63
N GLN A 73 -0.14 -10.50 -0.94
CA GLN A 73 1.04 -11.31 -0.64
C GLN A 73 1.12 -11.58 0.86
N ILE A 74 1.30 -12.85 1.21
CA ILE A 74 1.41 -13.32 2.59
C ILE A 74 2.73 -14.05 2.84
N ILE A 75 3.20 -14.01 4.08
CA ILE A 75 4.23 -14.93 4.59
C ILE A 75 3.56 -16.26 4.92
N GLU A 76 4.06 -17.35 4.36
CA GLU A 76 3.37 -18.66 4.41
C GLU A 76 3.29 -19.25 5.81
N SER A 77 4.33 -19.07 6.64
CA SER A 77 4.40 -19.63 8.00
C SER A 77 3.48 -18.91 8.99
N THR A 78 3.30 -17.60 8.82
CA THR A 78 2.55 -16.74 9.76
C THR A 78 1.18 -16.32 9.23
N LYS A 79 0.94 -16.50 7.92
CA LYS A 79 -0.23 -15.99 7.19
C LYS A 79 -0.43 -14.47 7.32
N LEU A 80 0.62 -13.74 7.65
CA LEU A 80 0.58 -12.28 7.74
C LEU A 80 0.63 -11.67 6.34
N VAL A 81 -0.27 -10.72 6.08
CA VAL A 81 -0.30 -9.93 4.84
C VAL A 81 0.81 -8.90 4.87
N TYR A 82 1.78 -8.98 3.95
CA TYR A 82 2.86 -8.00 3.89
C TYR A 82 2.72 -7.02 2.73
N SER A 83 1.96 -7.37 1.70
CA SER A 83 1.70 -6.49 0.55
C SER A 83 0.31 -6.72 -0.02
N LEU A 84 -0.29 -5.66 -0.52
CA LEU A 84 -1.47 -5.69 -1.37
C LEU A 84 -1.29 -4.72 -2.52
N GLU A 85 -1.68 -5.15 -3.72
CA GLU A 85 -1.76 -4.28 -4.89
C GLU A 85 -3.12 -4.44 -5.55
N ALA A 86 -3.78 -3.32 -5.81
CA ALA A 86 -5.05 -3.26 -6.52
C ALA A 86 -4.85 -2.52 -7.85
N GLU A 87 -5.35 -3.11 -8.93
CA GLU A 87 -5.11 -2.67 -10.30
C GLU A 87 -6.42 -2.37 -11.04
N LYS A 88 -6.39 -1.38 -11.92
CA LYS A 88 -7.44 -1.11 -12.92
C LYS A 88 -6.82 -0.75 -14.25
N GLU A 89 -7.29 -1.38 -15.32
CA GLU A 89 -6.82 -1.08 -16.66
C GLU A 89 -7.63 0.06 -17.30
N PHE A 90 -6.92 0.90 -18.06
CA PHE A 90 -7.48 2.00 -18.83
C PHE A 90 -7.02 1.89 -20.28
N PRO A 91 -7.87 2.31 -21.25
CA PRO A 91 -7.56 2.18 -22.66
C PRO A 91 -6.41 3.08 -23.13
N ASN A 92 -6.10 4.15 -22.39
CA ASN A 92 -5.04 5.10 -22.72
C ASN A 92 -4.50 5.80 -21.47
N GLN A 93 -3.38 6.53 -21.65
CA GLN A 93 -2.70 7.26 -20.59
C GLN A 93 -3.57 8.35 -19.96
N GLU A 94 -4.32 9.10 -20.76
CA GLU A 94 -5.13 10.24 -20.29
C GLU A 94 -6.20 9.79 -19.28
N ALA A 95 -6.92 8.70 -19.59
CA ALA A 95 -7.93 8.14 -18.71
C ALA A 95 -7.32 7.65 -17.38
N CYS A 96 -6.18 6.96 -17.44
CA CYS A 96 -5.47 6.49 -16.25
C CYS A 96 -4.94 7.66 -15.39
N VAL A 97 -4.38 8.70 -16.01
CA VAL A 97 -3.88 9.89 -15.30
C VAL A 97 -5.02 10.69 -14.67
N SER A 98 -6.18 10.76 -15.32
CA SER A 98 -7.37 11.41 -14.76
C SER A 98 -7.83 10.70 -13.48
N GLU A 99 -7.93 9.36 -13.51
CA GLU A 99 -8.32 8.59 -12.32
C GLU A 99 -7.26 8.66 -11.22
N TYR A 100 -5.99 8.54 -11.60
CA TYR A 100 -4.86 8.74 -10.70
C TYR A 100 -4.98 10.07 -9.96
N LYS A 101 -5.29 11.16 -10.67
CA LYS A 101 -5.37 12.49 -10.06
C LYS A 101 -6.52 12.58 -9.06
N LEU A 102 -7.69 12.03 -9.40
CA LEU A 102 -8.85 12.00 -8.48
C LEU A 102 -8.52 11.25 -7.19
N LEU A 103 -7.90 10.07 -7.30
CA LEU A 103 -7.46 9.27 -6.16
C LEU A 103 -6.36 9.97 -5.38
N PHE A 104 -5.38 10.55 -6.07
CA PHE A 104 -4.29 11.28 -5.46
C PHE A 104 -4.80 12.46 -4.65
N ASP A 105 -5.66 13.31 -5.22
CA ASP A 105 -6.22 14.48 -4.53
C ASP A 105 -7.04 14.05 -3.30
N THR A 106 -7.78 12.94 -3.41
CA THR A 106 -8.52 12.35 -2.28
C THR A 106 -7.58 11.89 -1.17
N LEU A 107 -6.53 11.12 -1.50
CA LEU A 107 -5.56 10.64 -0.54
C LEU A 107 -4.72 11.77 0.05
N ASP A 108 -4.32 12.75 -0.76
CA ASP A 108 -3.49 13.88 -0.33
C ASP A 108 -4.28 14.77 0.62
N SER A 109 -5.58 14.99 0.38
CA SER A 109 -6.43 15.75 1.32
C SER A 109 -6.47 15.16 2.73
N LYS A 110 -6.29 13.84 2.87
CA LYS A 110 -6.28 13.12 4.14
C LYS A 110 -4.87 12.95 4.71
N TYR A 111 -3.90 12.62 3.85
CA TYR A 111 -2.59 12.11 4.24
C TYR A 111 -1.43 13.00 3.81
N GLN A 112 -1.68 14.26 3.46
CA GLN A 112 -0.63 15.22 3.09
C GLN A 112 0.53 15.25 4.10
N HIS A 113 0.23 15.13 5.39
CA HIS A 113 1.20 15.13 6.48
C HIS A 113 2.10 13.87 6.53
N LEU A 114 1.69 12.79 5.86
CA LEU A 114 2.40 11.52 5.73
C LEU A 114 3.11 11.37 4.38
N LYS A 115 3.02 12.38 3.51
CA LYS A 115 3.54 12.35 2.15
C LYS A 115 5.06 12.24 2.12
N VAL A 116 5.58 11.28 1.37
CA VAL A 116 7.00 11.10 1.12
C VAL A 116 7.32 11.59 -0.28
N VAL A 117 8.25 12.53 -0.37
CA VAL A 117 8.77 13.05 -1.64
C VAL A 117 10.27 12.83 -1.64
N ASN A 118 10.75 12.04 -2.59
CA ASN A 118 12.18 11.90 -2.85
C ASN A 118 12.63 13.01 -3.79
N THR A 119 13.84 13.51 -3.61
CA THR A 119 14.39 14.60 -4.42
C THR A 119 15.78 14.22 -4.89
N VAL A 120 15.94 14.09 -6.21
CA VAL A 120 17.18 13.63 -6.84
C VAL A 120 17.73 14.75 -7.72
N SER A 121 19.03 15.01 -7.60
CA SER A 121 19.73 16.00 -8.42
C SER A 121 20.51 15.29 -9.53
N ILE A 122 20.12 15.50 -10.79
CA ILE A 122 20.76 14.92 -11.98
C ILE A 122 21.23 16.08 -12.87
N ALA A 123 22.53 16.12 -13.17
CA ALA A 123 23.14 17.15 -14.02
C ALA A 123 22.79 18.60 -13.60
N GLY A 124 22.74 18.87 -12.28
CA GLY A 124 22.41 20.19 -11.73
C GLY A 124 20.92 20.55 -11.75
N LYS A 125 20.04 19.66 -12.21
CA LYS A 125 18.58 19.81 -12.13
C LYS A 125 18.03 18.95 -11.00
N THR A 126 17.15 19.55 -10.19
CA THR A 126 16.46 18.88 -9.09
C THR A 126 15.12 18.35 -9.55
N PHE A 127 14.89 17.06 -9.35
CA PHE A 127 13.65 16.36 -9.66
C PHE A 127 13.04 15.84 -8.37
N SER A 128 11.77 16.12 -8.13
CA SER A 128 11.02 15.59 -6.99
C SER A 128 10.07 14.51 -7.46
N THR A 129 10.14 13.33 -6.85
CA THR A 129 9.25 12.19 -7.13
C THR A 129 8.40 11.93 -5.90
N PHE A 130 7.09 11.83 -6.10
CA PHE A 130 6.18 11.35 -5.07
C PHE A 130 6.40 9.85 -4.89
N GLU A 131 6.74 9.45 -3.67
CA GLU A 131 7.06 8.05 -3.34
C GLU A 131 5.89 7.33 -2.68
N GLY A 132 4.83 8.04 -2.29
CA GLY A 132 3.71 7.51 -1.51
C GLY A 132 3.48 8.24 -0.18
N TYR A 133 2.67 7.63 0.67
CA TYR A 133 2.42 8.02 2.04
C TYR A 133 3.02 6.97 2.97
N LEU A 134 3.63 7.41 4.07
CA LEU A 134 4.25 6.54 5.05
C LEU A 134 3.60 6.80 6.41
N SER A 135 3.12 5.74 7.08
CA SER A 135 2.58 5.86 8.42
C SER A 135 3.57 6.53 9.37
N THR A 136 3.06 7.17 10.43
CA THR A 136 3.89 7.93 11.38
C THR A 136 5.01 7.09 12.02
N ASN A 137 4.80 5.79 12.17
CA ASN A 137 5.80 4.84 12.68
C ASN A 137 6.71 4.24 11.60
N GLY A 138 6.52 4.57 10.33
CA GLY A 138 7.31 4.06 9.21
C GLY A 138 6.98 2.63 8.78
N GLU A 139 5.99 1.99 9.40
CA GLU A 139 5.73 0.56 9.20
C GLU A 139 4.84 0.27 7.98
N ARG A 140 4.01 1.22 7.56
CA ARG A 140 3.07 1.07 6.44
C ARG A 140 3.36 2.09 5.37
N LYS A 141 3.48 1.63 4.12
CA LYS A 141 3.59 2.50 2.96
C LYS A 141 2.40 2.30 2.04
N LEU A 142 1.76 3.38 1.64
CA LEU A 142 0.74 3.44 0.60
C LEU A 142 1.32 4.17 -0.61
N SER A 143 1.22 3.60 -1.80
CA SER A 143 1.68 4.23 -3.05
C SER A 143 0.61 4.12 -4.13
N LEU A 144 0.61 5.11 -5.02
CA LEU A 144 -0.27 5.17 -6.16
C LEU A 144 0.60 5.40 -7.40
N SER A 145 0.31 4.70 -8.49
CA SER A 145 0.98 4.90 -9.77
C SER A 145 0.02 4.68 -10.93
N CYS A 146 0.35 5.28 -12.07
CA CYS A 146 -0.30 5.01 -13.35
C CYS A 146 0.81 4.76 -14.36
N ALA A 147 0.88 3.56 -14.91
CA ALA A 147 1.97 3.16 -15.79
C ALA A 147 1.52 2.19 -16.89
N GLN A 148 2.25 2.18 -18.00
CA GLN A 148 2.07 1.18 -19.05
C GLN A 148 2.75 -0.12 -18.61
N LYS A 149 2.02 -1.26 -18.63
CA LYS A 149 2.55 -2.57 -18.18
C LYS A 149 3.62 -3.13 -19.13
N ASP A 150 3.47 -2.88 -20.42
CA ASP A 150 4.38 -3.27 -21.50
C ASP A 150 4.32 -2.19 -22.59
N SER A 151 5.47 -1.81 -23.17
CA SER A 151 5.55 -0.85 -24.27
C SER A 151 4.71 -1.24 -25.49
N ASN A 152 4.41 -2.54 -25.65
CA ASN A 152 3.56 -3.08 -26.72
C ASN A 152 2.06 -3.09 -26.38
N ASN A 153 1.68 -2.83 -25.12
CA ASN A 153 0.29 -2.81 -24.69
C ASN A 153 -0.22 -1.37 -24.64
N PRO A 154 -1.23 -0.95 -25.43
CA PRO A 154 -1.74 0.42 -25.39
C PRO A 154 -2.38 0.78 -24.04
N LYS A 155 -2.76 -0.22 -23.25
CA LYS A 155 -3.41 -0.02 -21.96
C LYS A 155 -2.45 0.50 -20.91
N HIS A 156 -2.98 1.33 -20.04
CA HIS A 156 -2.30 1.84 -18.86
C HIS A 156 -2.99 1.29 -17.62
N THR A 157 -2.19 0.95 -16.61
CA THR A 157 -2.66 0.35 -15.37
C THR A 157 -2.49 1.36 -14.25
N LEU A 158 -3.58 1.68 -13.58
CA LEU A 158 -3.58 2.36 -12.30
C LEU A 158 -3.33 1.32 -11.21
N VAL A 159 -2.35 1.56 -10.35
CA VAL A 159 -2.00 0.67 -9.25
C VAL A 159 -2.06 1.44 -7.93
N LEU A 160 -2.82 0.95 -6.97
CA LEU A 160 -2.75 1.34 -5.57
C LEU A 160 -2.10 0.20 -4.79
N SER A 161 -0.97 0.46 -4.14
CA SER A 161 -0.24 -0.54 -3.37
C SER A 161 -0.08 -0.15 -1.91
N ALA A 162 -0.28 -1.10 -1.01
CA ALA A 162 -0.03 -0.94 0.41
C ALA A 162 0.87 -2.07 0.91
N ARG A 163 1.88 -1.73 1.72
CA ARG A 163 2.83 -2.72 2.24
C ARG A 163 3.23 -2.48 3.68
N ASP A 164 3.52 -3.57 4.38
CA ASP A 164 4.29 -3.58 5.61
C ASP A 164 5.78 -3.52 5.28
N VAL A 165 6.49 -2.50 5.73
CA VAL A 165 7.92 -2.36 5.44
C VAL A 165 8.72 -3.51 6.09
N LYS A 166 8.43 -3.85 7.35
CA LYS A 166 9.17 -4.88 8.09
C LYS A 166 8.88 -6.28 7.57
N LEU A 167 7.61 -6.61 7.31
CA LEU A 167 7.26 -7.92 6.76
C LEU A 167 7.70 -8.06 5.31
N THR A 168 7.78 -6.96 4.54
CA THR A 168 8.41 -7.00 3.20
C THR A 168 9.89 -7.37 3.31
N ASP A 169 10.63 -6.77 4.25
CA ASP A 169 12.02 -7.12 4.51
C ASP A 169 12.17 -8.57 5.02
N GLU A 170 11.24 -9.04 5.85
CA GLU A 170 11.20 -10.43 6.32
C GLU A 170 10.97 -11.41 5.15
N ALA A 171 9.98 -11.14 4.30
CA ALA A 171 9.70 -11.92 3.10
C ALA A 171 10.94 -12.01 2.19
N ALA A 172 11.64 -10.90 1.98
CA ALA A 172 12.88 -10.87 1.19
C ALA A 172 13.99 -11.73 1.82
N LYS A 173 14.14 -11.70 3.16
CA LYS A 173 15.10 -12.56 3.88
C LYS A 173 14.78 -14.04 3.76
N LEU A 174 13.50 -14.42 3.83
CA LEU A 174 13.08 -15.81 3.65
C LEU A 174 13.49 -16.34 2.27
N TRP A 175 13.28 -15.54 1.22
CA TRP A 175 13.71 -15.88 -0.15
C TRP A 175 15.22 -15.95 -0.31
N ALA A 176 16.00 -15.15 0.44
CA ALA A 176 17.46 -15.24 0.40
C ALA A 176 18.01 -16.54 1.02
N THR A 177 17.20 -17.24 1.83
CA THR A 177 17.56 -18.48 2.51
C THR A 177 16.94 -19.75 1.92
N TYR A 178 16.03 -19.60 0.95
CA TYR A 178 15.33 -20.68 0.28
C TYR A 178 16.11 -21.17 -0.95
#